data_AF-A0A542IZD1-F1
#
_entry.id   AF-A0A542IZD1-F1
#
_cell.length_a   1.000
_cell.length_b   1.000
_cell.length_c   1.000
_cell.angle_alpha   90.00
_cell.angle_beta   90.00
_cell.angle_gamma   90.00
#
_symmetry.space_group_name_H-M   'P 1'
#
loop_
_entity.id
_entity.type
_entity.pdbx_description
1 polymer ?
#
loop_
_entity_poly.entity_id
_entity_poly.type
_entity_poly.pdbx_seq_one_letter_code
_entity_poly.pdbx_strand_id
1 'polypeptide(L)'
;MRLNARQSGIGTLLVHGPRSTAWEDIDQLTGAENARGERAGVASPTVGNRNLVAFHDGSAAIALRHVKRLRRAIFIAQEEPLVVSLFGESALAVSPKASDGKRAVLYIARIDSLLELRAEYVEAVNDEAIWAAFGFTMTTPTSVHTGRR
;
A
#
# COMPACT_ATOMS: atom_id res chain seq x y z
N MET A 1 4.70 12.05 7.91
CA MET A 1 4.09 13.10 7.04
C MET A 1 2.58 13.01 7.12
N ARG A 2 1.84 14.11 6.96
CA ARG A 2 0.36 14.14 6.93
C ARG A 2 -0.15 14.91 5.71
N LEU A 3 -1.16 14.37 5.02
CA LEU A 3 -1.79 14.99 3.84
C LEU A 3 -3.22 15.44 4.16
N ASN A 4 -3.60 16.64 3.70
CA ASN A 4 -4.94 17.20 3.91
C ASN A 4 -5.93 16.81 2.81
N ALA A 5 -7.22 17.14 2.99
CA ALA A 5 -8.31 16.77 2.08
C ALA A 5 -8.15 17.27 0.64
N ARG A 6 -7.48 18.41 0.44
CA ARG A 6 -7.20 18.95 -0.90
C ARG A 6 -6.11 18.14 -1.59
N GLN A 7 -5.04 17.83 -0.88
CA GLN A 7 -3.92 17.00 -1.36
C GLN A 7 -4.37 15.56 -1.63
N SER A 8 -5.30 15.03 -0.83
CA SER A 8 -5.88 13.70 -1.01
C SER A 8 -7.09 13.66 -1.95
N GLY A 9 -7.53 14.79 -2.51
CA GLY A 9 -8.76 14.87 -3.32
C GLY A 9 -8.53 14.68 -4.82
N ILE A 10 -7.31 14.95 -5.30
CA ILE A 10 -6.96 15.01 -6.71
C ILE A 10 -5.57 14.39 -6.91
N GLY A 11 -5.51 13.23 -7.58
CA GLY A 11 -4.25 12.61 -8.00
C GLY A 11 -4.01 11.21 -7.44
N THR A 12 -2.73 10.85 -7.41
CA THR A 12 -2.21 9.55 -6.99
C THR A 12 -1.06 9.80 -6.03
N LEU A 13 -1.04 9.08 -4.90
CA LEU A 13 0.15 8.99 -4.07
C LEU A 13 0.99 7.84 -4.60
N LEU A 14 2.21 8.15 -5.04
CA LEU A 14 3.14 7.18 -5.57
C LEU A 14 4.16 6.83 -4.50
N VAL A 15 4.49 5.55 -4.41
CA VAL A 15 5.59 5.02 -3.60
C VAL A 15 6.51 4.27 -4.55
N HIS A 16 7.68 4.83 -4.82
CA HIS A 16 8.73 4.21 -5.63
C HIS A 16 9.66 3.38 -4.76
N GLY A 17 10.27 2.35 -5.35
CA GLY A 17 11.17 1.44 -4.65
C GLY A 17 10.54 0.35 -3.74
N PRO A 18 9.21 0.14 -3.64
CA PRO A 18 8.72 -1.00 -2.89
C PRO A 18 9.02 -2.30 -3.66
N ARG A 19 9.31 -3.39 -2.95
CA ARG A 19 9.32 -4.73 -3.54
C ARG A 19 7.92 -5.35 -3.54
N SER A 20 7.09 -4.95 -2.57
CA SER A 20 5.73 -5.44 -2.36
C SER A 20 4.89 -4.42 -1.60
N THR A 21 3.57 -4.54 -1.74
CA THR A 21 2.59 -3.76 -0.99
C THR A 21 1.45 -4.65 -0.53
N ALA A 22 0.89 -4.32 0.63
CA ALA A 22 -0.36 -4.89 1.11
C ALA A 22 -1.31 -3.75 1.50
N TRP A 23 -2.61 -3.97 1.35
CA TRP A 23 -3.64 -3.00 1.65
C TRP A 23 -4.84 -3.65 2.32
N GLU A 24 -5.61 -2.81 2.98
CA GLU A 24 -6.88 -3.14 3.58
C GLU A 24 -7.84 -1.96 3.38
N ASP A 25 -9.03 -2.27 2.88
CA ASP A 25 -10.09 -1.27 2.72
C ASP A 25 -11.05 -1.21 3.92
N ILE A 26 -12.01 -0.30 3.87
CA ILE A 26 -13.01 -0.10 4.92
C ILE A 26 -13.95 -1.30 5.11
N ASP A 27 -14.06 -2.17 4.11
CA ASP A 27 -14.86 -3.39 4.15
C ASP A 27 -14.02 -4.58 4.70
N GLN A 28 -12.81 -4.28 5.21
CA GLN A 28 -11.82 -5.24 5.72
C GLN A 28 -11.32 -6.22 4.65
N LEU A 29 -11.49 -5.87 3.37
CA LEU A 29 -10.92 -6.65 2.28
C LEU A 29 -9.43 -6.34 2.18
N THR A 30 -8.64 -7.40 2.26
CA THR A 30 -7.18 -7.34 2.26
C THR A 30 -6.63 -7.98 1.00
N GLY A 31 -5.61 -7.34 0.45
CA GLY A 31 -4.86 -7.85 -0.69
C GLY A 31 -3.40 -7.41 -0.65
N ALA A 32 -2.60 -8.05 -1.49
CA ALA A 32 -1.21 -7.72 -1.69
C ALA A 32 -0.81 -7.93 -3.15
N GLU A 33 0.19 -7.17 -3.58
CA GLU A 33 0.81 -7.28 -4.89
C GLU A 33 2.31 -6.99 -4.76
N ASN A 34 3.13 -7.71 -5.52
CA ASN A 34 4.58 -7.47 -5.56
C ASN A 34 5.05 -6.99 -6.94
N ALA A 35 6.33 -6.60 -7.01
CA ALA A 35 6.94 -6.09 -8.24
C ALA A 35 6.96 -7.08 -9.42
N ARG A 36 6.71 -8.38 -9.16
CA ARG A 36 6.59 -9.43 -10.18
C ARG A 36 5.16 -9.62 -10.66
N GLY A 37 4.19 -8.88 -10.10
CA GLY A 37 2.77 -9.02 -10.38
C GLY A 37 2.12 -10.21 -9.68
N GLU A 38 2.82 -10.87 -8.74
CA GLU A 38 2.23 -11.92 -7.91
C GLU A 38 1.26 -11.26 -6.93
N ARG A 39 0.06 -11.87 -6.78
CA ARG A 39 -1.03 -11.33 -5.97
C ARG A 39 -1.46 -12.31 -4.90
N ALA A 40 -1.81 -11.77 -3.75
CA ALA A 40 -2.49 -12.48 -2.68
C ALA A 40 -3.73 -11.69 -2.24
N GLY A 41 -4.71 -12.39 -1.69
CA GLY A 41 -5.94 -11.76 -1.21
C GLY A 41 -6.88 -11.30 -2.33
N VAL A 42 -7.58 -10.19 -2.11
CA VAL A 42 -8.52 -9.60 -3.08
C VAL A 42 -8.10 -8.19 -3.48
N ALA A 43 -8.32 -7.85 -4.75
CA ALA A 43 -8.23 -6.47 -5.21
C ALA A 43 -9.33 -5.62 -4.52
N SER A 44 -9.05 -4.35 -4.27
CA SER A 44 -10.06 -3.37 -3.82
C SER A 44 -10.41 -2.45 -5.00
N PRO A 45 -11.38 -2.84 -5.86
CA PRO A 45 -11.76 -2.04 -7.01
C PRO A 45 -12.51 -0.78 -6.58
N THR A 46 -12.24 0.32 -7.28
CA THR A 46 -12.92 1.60 -7.11
C THR A 46 -13.89 1.86 -8.27
N VAL A 47 -14.79 2.81 -8.07
CA VAL A 47 -15.71 3.26 -9.14
C VAL A 47 -14.88 3.75 -10.33
N GLY A 48 -15.13 3.20 -11.52
CA GLY A 48 -14.31 3.46 -12.71
C GLY A 48 -13.23 2.40 -12.99
N ASN A 49 -13.31 1.23 -12.35
CA ASN A 49 -12.49 0.04 -12.59
C ASN A 49 -10.98 0.25 -12.39
N ARG A 50 -10.61 1.15 -11.46
CA ARG A 50 -9.23 1.34 -11.00
C ARG A 50 -9.06 0.70 -9.63
N ASN A 51 -7.96 0.00 -9.37
CA ASN A 51 -7.70 -0.51 -8.02
C ASN A 51 -7.36 0.65 -7.07
N LEU A 52 -7.80 0.55 -5.82
CA LEU A 52 -7.49 1.52 -4.76
C LEU A 52 -5.99 1.60 -4.51
N VAL A 53 -5.34 0.44 -4.48
CA VAL A 53 -3.90 0.27 -4.45
C VAL A 53 -3.51 -0.60 -5.64
N ALA A 54 -2.47 -0.19 -6.38
CA ALA A 54 -1.97 -0.94 -7.53
C ALA A 54 -0.46 -0.89 -7.57
N PHE A 55 0.15 -1.96 -8.07
CA PHE A 55 1.58 -2.00 -8.38
C PHE A 55 1.80 -1.90 -9.90
N HIS A 56 2.70 -1.02 -10.33
CA HIS A 56 3.07 -0.85 -11.74
C HIS A 56 4.50 -0.33 -11.86
N ASP A 57 5.32 -1.01 -12.68
CA ASP A 57 6.67 -0.58 -13.04
C ASP A 57 7.56 -0.19 -11.84
N GLY A 58 7.70 -1.10 -10.87
CA GLY A 58 8.51 -0.87 -9.66
C GLY A 58 7.94 0.18 -8.69
N SER A 59 6.72 0.68 -8.95
CA SER A 59 6.06 1.70 -8.14
C SER A 59 4.70 1.21 -7.69
N ALA A 60 4.33 1.53 -6.46
CA ALA A 60 2.99 1.31 -5.97
C ALA A 60 2.22 2.65 -5.92
N ALA A 61 0.92 2.59 -6.15
CA ALA A 61 0.07 3.77 -6.30
C ALA A 61 -1.17 3.64 -5.42
N ILE A 62 -1.54 4.72 -4.72
CA ILE A 62 -2.83 4.86 -4.03
C ILE A 62 -3.69 5.87 -4.78
N ALA A 63 -4.87 5.46 -5.22
CA ALA A 63 -5.85 6.33 -5.87
C ALA A 63 -6.50 7.29 -4.85
N LEU A 64 -6.00 8.52 -4.74
CA LEU A 64 -6.40 9.46 -3.69
C LEU A 64 -7.88 9.87 -3.77
N ARG A 65 -8.46 9.94 -4.98
CA ARG A 65 -9.91 10.15 -5.20
C ARG A 65 -10.79 9.17 -4.40
N HIS A 66 -10.28 7.97 -4.13
CA HIS A 66 -10.99 6.91 -3.41
C HIS A 66 -10.38 6.61 -2.04
N VAL A 67 -9.48 7.47 -1.53
CA VAL A 67 -8.76 7.27 -0.28
C VAL A 67 -9.67 7.02 0.92
N LYS A 68 -10.91 7.52 0.90
CA LYS A 68 -11.90 7.26 1.95
C LYS A 68 -12.23 5.77 2.12
N ARG A 69 -11.95 4.95 1.11
CA ARG A 69 -12.07 3.50 1.16
C ARG A 69 -10.85 2.82 1.74
N LEU A 70 -9.70 3.50 1.81
CA LEU A 70 -8.50 2.94 2.40
C LEU A 70 -8.60 2.97 3.92
N ARG A 71 -8.37 1.83 4.57
CA ARG A 71 -8.13 1.76 6.01
C ARG A 71 -6.63 1.91 6.28
N ARG A 72 -5.81 1.07 5.65
CA ARG A 72 -4.35 1.09 5.77
C ARG A 72 -3.66 0.39 4.59
N ALA A 73 -2.40 0.71 4.37
CA ALA A 73 -1.51 0.04 3.45
C ALA A 73 -0.08 0.00 4.01
N ILE A 74 0.69 -0.98 3.57
CA ILE A 74 2.13 -1.05 3.81
C ILE A 74 2.87 -1.19 2.48
N PHE A 75 4.07 -0.63 2.44
CA PHE A 75 5.00 -0.71 1.32
C PHE A 75 6.34 -1.17 1.86
N ILE A 76 6.81 -2.33 1.39
CA ILE A 76 8.01 -2.97 1.90
C ILE A 76 9.17 -2.57 1.00
N ALA A 77 10.20 -1.94 1.56
CA ALA A 77 11.36 -1.49 0.80
C ALA A 77 12.09 -2.65 0.12
N GLN A 78 12.66 -2.37 -1.05
CA GLN A 78 13.69 -3.22 -1.64
C GLN A 78 15.08 -2.79 -1.12
N GLU A 79 16.07 -2.72 -2.00
CA GLU A 79 17.43 -2.26 -1.70
C GLU A 79 17.58 -0.75 -1.91
N GLU A 80 16.68 -0.15 -2.69
CA GLU A 80 16.61 1.30 -2.93
C GLU A 80 15.65 1.98 -1.95
N PRO A 81 15.86 3.27 -1.61
CA PRO A 81 14.97 4.03 -0.75
C PRO A 81 13.52 4.00 -1.22
N LEU A 82 12.59 3.94 -0.27
CA LEU A 82 11.19 4.22 -0.57
C LEU A 82 11.02 5.71 -0.79
N VAL A 83 10.55 6.11 -1.97
CA VAL A 83 10.31 7.52 -2.29
C VAL A 83 8.82 7.75 -2.45
N VAL A 84 8.24 8.51 -1.52
CA VAL A 84 6.83 8.91 -1.55
C VAL A 84 6.72 10.24 -2.28
N SER A 85 5.89 10.29 -3.32
CA SER A 85 5.63 11.52 -4.06
C SER A 85 4.14 11.74 -4.28
N LEU A 86 3.78 13.02 -4.31
CA LEU A 86 2.51 13.51 -4.81
C LEU A 86 2.78 14.33 -6.06
N PHE A 87 1.84 14.32 -7.01
CA PHE A 87 2.00 15.11 -8.22
C PHE A 87 2.19 16.61 -7.89
N GLY A 88 3.34 17.15 -8.28
CA GLY A 88 3.68 18.56 -8.07
C GLY A 88 4.17 18.93 -6.67
N GLU A 89 4.42 17.96 -5.77
CA GLU A 89 4.99 18.22 -4.45
C GLU A 89 6.38 17.60 -4.27
N SER A 90 7.12 18.07 -3.26
CA SER A 90 8.40 17.50 -2.87
C SER A 90 8.24 16.05 -2.40
N ALA A 91 9.17 15.19 -2.82
CA ALA A 91 9.17 13.80 -2.42
C ALA A 91 9.79 13.59 -1.03
N LEU A 92 9.28 12.59 -0.29
CA LEU A 92 9.84 12.11 0.96
C LEU A 92 10.56 10.79 0.72
N ALA A 93 11.85 10.72 1.03
CA ALA A 93 12.62 9.49 0.96
C ALA A 93 12.73 8.82 2.34
N VAL A 94 12.60 7.49 2.36
CA VAL A 94 12.84 6.63 3.52
C VAL A 94 13.94 5.66 3.17
N SER A 95 15.02 5.64 3.97
CA SER A 95 16.12 4.71 3.79
C SER A 95 15.62 3.27 3.78
N PRO A 96 16.12 2.40 2.87
CA PRO A 96 15.60 1.05 2.70
C PRO A 96 15.91 0.13 3.88
N LYS A 97 16.99 0.44 4.62
CA LYS A 97 17.46 -0.29 5.79
C LYS A 97 17.90 0.68 6.89
N ALA A 98 17.69 0.29 8.14
CA ALA A 98 18.31 0.93 9.29
C ALA A 98 19.77 0.50 9.45
N SER A 99 20.51 1.17 10.34
CA SER A 99 21.93 0.85 10.61
C SER A 99 22.15 -0.56 11.16
N ASP A 100 21.12 -1.16 11.77
CA ASP A 100 21.12 -2.55 12.27
C ASP A 100 20.67 -3.57 11.21
N GLY A 101 20.48 -3.14 9.95
CA GLY A 101 20.10 -3.99 8.83
C GLY A 101 18.60 -4.28 8.71
N LYS A 102 17.77 -3.81 9.65
CA LYS A 102 16.30 -3.98 9.57
C LYS A 102 15.74 -3.28 8.34
N ARG A 103 14.77 -3.90 7.68
CA ARG A 103 14.16 -3.40 6.44
C ARG A 103 13.09 -2.37 6.75
N ALA A 104 13.05 -1.31 5.95
CA ALA A 104 12.00 -0.30 6.03
C ALA A 104 10.66 -0.82 5.51
N VAL A 105 9.62 -0.50 6.25
CA VAL A 105 8.21 -0.64 5.86
C VAL A 105 7.57 0.72 6.04
N LEU A 106 7.05 1.28 4.95
CA LEU A 106 6.24 2.48 5.01
C LEU A 106 4.80 2.07 5.30
N TYR A 107 4.32 2.41 6.48
CA TYR A 107 2.94 2.25 6.88
C TYR A 107 2.15 3.52 6.57
N ILE A 108 1.02 3.36 5.86
CA ILE A 108 0.08 4.43 5.56
C ILE A 108 -1.27 4.05 6.17
N ALA A 109 -1.82 4.92 7.01
CA ALA A 109 -3.19 4.77 7.52
C ALA A 109 -4.01 6.02 7.24
N ARG A 110 -5.31 5.81 7.04
CA ARG A 110 -6.26 6.90 7.05
C ARG A 110 -6.77 7.12 8.47
N ILE A 111 -6.60 8.33 8.98
CA ILE A 111 -7.12 8.78 10.28
C ILE A 111 -8.00 9.99 10.00
N ASP A 112 -9.31 9.83 10.16
CA ASP A 112 -10.31 10.82 9.78
C ASP A 112 -10.14 11.32 8.32
N SER A 113 -9.84 12.59 8.14
CA SER A 113 -9.59 13.22 6.83
C SER A 113 -8.12 13.24 6.42
N LEU A 114 -7.22 12.64 7.21
CA LEU A 114 -5.78 12.68 6.99
C LEU A 114 -5.25 11.32 6.57
N LEU A 115 -4.26 11.33 5.68
CA LEU A 115 -3.35 10.20 5.51
C LEU A 115 -2.13 10.43 6.40
N GLU A 116 -1.87 9.47 7.28
CA GLU A 116 -0.67 9.45 8.09
C GLU A 116 0.32 8.43 7.55
N LEU A 117 1.56 8.87 7.38
CA LEU A 117 2.66 8.05 6.88
C LEU A 117 3.72 7.90 7.96
N ARG A 118 4.06 6.64 8.28
CA ARG A 118 5.06 6.24 9.28
C ARG A 118 6.04 5.27 8.65
N ALA A 119 7.34 5.49 8.88
CA ALA A 119 8.37 4.54 8.52
C ALA A 119 8.69 3.68 9.75
N GLU A 120 8.67 2.37 9.57
CA GLU A 120 9.04 1.40 10.59
C GLU A 120 10.14 0.49 10.05
N TYR A 121 11.03 0.01 10.91
CA TYR A 121 12.12 -0.88 10.53
C TYR A 121 11.95 -2.22 11.23
N VAL A 122 11.81 -3.28 10.45
CA VAL A 122 11.49 -4.62 10.94
C VAL A 122 12.52 -5.65 10.49
N GLU A 123 12.65 -6.72 11.27
CA GLU A 123 13.38 -7.91 10.83
C GLU A 123 12.63 -8.56 9.67
N ALA A 124 13.26 -8.63 8.51
CA ALA A 124 12.63 -9.13 7.30
C ALA A 124 12.97 -10.61 7.08
N VAL A 125 11.99 -11.48 7.24
CA VAL A 125 12.10 -12.91 6.91
C VAL A 125 11.55 -13.17 5.50
N ASN A 126 10.30 -12.78 5.26
CA ASN A 126 9.61 -12.78 3.97
C ASN A 126 8.46 -11.76 4.01
N ASP A 127 7.71 -11.62 2.91
CA ASP A 127 6.61 -10.64 2.86
C ASP A 127 5.46 -11.04 3.79
N GLU A 128 5.13 -12.33 3.86
CA GLU A 128 4.03 -12.86 4.67
C GLU A 128 4.23 -12.60 6.17
N ALA A 129 5.44 -12.79 6.67
CA ALA A 129 5.79 -12.50 8.06
C ALA A 129 5.69 -11.00 8.36
N ILE A 130 6.09 -10.14 7.43
CA ILE A 130 5.94 -8.70 7.58
C ILE A 130 4.45 -8.34 7.59
N TRP A 131 3.65 -8.87 6.66
CA TRP A 131 2.20 -8.64 6.64
C TRP A 131 1.55 -9.00 7.97
N ALA A 132 1.89 -10.18 8.52
CA ALA A 132 1.40 -10.64 9.81
C ALA A 132 1.84 -9.73 10.98
N ALA A 133 3.09 -9.25 10.98
CA ALA A 133 3.59 -8.31 11.99
C ALA A 133 2.82 -6.98 12.00
N PHE A 134 2.34 -6.54 10.83
CA PHE A 134 1.46 -5.37 10.69
C PHE A 134 -0.04 -5.70 10.82
N GLY A 135 -0.38 -6.95 11.19
CA GLY A 135 -1.74 -7.40 11.42
C GLY A 135 -2.60 -7.52 10.15
N PHE A 136 -1.99 -7.77 9.00
CA PHE A 136 -2.71 -8.13 7.78
C PHE A 136 -2.96 -9.64 7.74
N THR A 137 -4.16 -10.04 7.34
CA THR A 137 -4.50 -11.43 6.99
C THR A 137 -5.19 -11.40 5.64
N MET A 138 -4.62 -12.05 4.63
CA MET A 138 -5.10 -11.95 3.24
C MET A 138 -6.47 -12.60 3.08
N THR A 139 -7.40 -11.86 2.47
CA THR A 139 -8.78 -12.31 2.26
C THR A 139 -8.77 -13.42 1.21
N THR A 140 -9.15 -14.64 1.58
CA THR A 140 -9.27 -15.71 0.60
C THR A 140 -10.33 -15.33 -0.43
N PRO A 141 -10.02 -15.31 -1.74
CA PRO A 141 -11.04 -15.11 -2.76
C PRO A 141 -12.08 -16.21 -2.60
N THR A 142 -13.24 -15.88 -2.07
CA THR A 142 -14.34 -16.85 -2.05
C THR A 142 -14.63 -17.13 -3.52
N SER A 143 -14.56 -18.40 -3.96
CA SER A 143 -15.05 -18.77 -5.29
C SER A 143 -16.50 -18.34 -5.35
N VAL A 144 -16.78 -17.19 -5.98
CA VAL A 144 -18.14 -16.81 -6.33
C VAL A 144 -18.56 -17.85 -7.34
N HIS A 145 -19.39 -18.79 -6.87
CA HIS A 145 -20.06 -19.76 -7.70
C HIS A 145 -20.67 -19.00 -8.87
N THR A 146 -20.16 -19.23 -10.08
CA THR A 146 -20.73 -18.73 -11.32
C THR A 146 -22.05 -19.45 -11.54
N GLY A 147 -23.07 -19.05 -10.78
CA GLY A 147 -24.45 -19.40 -11.01
C GLY A 147 -24.97 -18.56 -12.17
N ARG A 148 -24.99 -19.17 -13.36
CA ARG A 148 -25.89 -18.94 -14.50
C ARG A 148 -26.62 -17.59 -14.61
N ARG A 149 -26.54 -16.99 -15.80
CA ARG A 149 -27.63 -17.12 -16.80
C ARG A 149 -27.03 -17.27 -18.19
#